data_AF-A0A9X0BN28-F1
#
_entry.id   AF-A0A9X0BN28-F1
#
_cell.length_a   1.000
_cell.length_b   1.000
_cell.length_c   1.000
_cell.angle_alpha   90.00
_cell.angle_beta   90.00
_cell.angle_gamma   90.00
#
_symmetry.space_group_name_H-M   'P 1'
#
loop_
_entity.id
_entity.type
_entity.pdbx_description
1 polymer ?
#
loop_
_entity_poly.entity_id
_entity_poly.type
_entity_poly.pdbx_seq_one_letter_code
_entity_poly.pdbx_strand_id
1 'polypeptide(L)'
;MANPPVQLSLQTTQGKSPLSPRVPSSLTPPVTPIAKERPPRSTPSPFQDAKAAQTPSTSKDNVGTLQFTDDLEICRDENNRSCEFGRGVWSIVYKARSLPHPPTSPPGTPPSSPTSRSQVLAVKAPLRRDARPVLTAEASTLTRLTFTQDHEQYIVPFHGYHADLGALVMSAIPTSLASYIEDQSKQARTNHTTATMFDPVQGPASYQDLARRLITGLNWLHQVAAVVHGDIKPHNILLRPVDADRELAFPFEPLYADFSATVDIPVHAEAADTTRATMSFTPPFTAPEMLASLTATVMAPTPASDVFSLAATLLAAATGDLLLYPNMNHRLRLEMARAGHQIVEFARSGVSGSRVPRNGFVERIVRPAVVKDPAMRILTPEWVELASA
;
A
#
# COMPACT_ATOMS: atom_id res chain seq x y z
N MET A 1 -46.61 23.89 22.31
CA MET A 1 -47.26 23.29 21.12
C MET A 1 -46.18 22.95 20.10
N ALA A 2 -45.87 21.67 19.92
CA ALA A 2 -45.32 21.04 18.71
C ALA A 2 -45.02 19.57 19.06
N ASN A 3 -45.61 18.65 18.28
CA ASN A 3 -45.52 17.20 18.45
C ASN A 3 -44.22 16.61 17.83
N PRO A 4 -43.79 15.43 18.32
CA PRO A 4 -42.60 14.68 17.86
C PRO A 4 -42.87 13.76 16.64
N PRO A 5 -41.84 13.06 16.09
CA PRO A 5 -41.82 12.55 14.70
C PRO A 5 -42.38 11.13 14.51
N VAL A 6 -42.75 10.85 13.26
CA VAL A 6 -43.41 9.61 12.78
C VAL A 6 -42.38 8.56 12.36
N GLN A 7 -42.49 7.35 12.91
CA GLN A 7 -41.94 6.09 12.39
C GLN A 7 -42.95 5.45 11.41
N LEU A 8 -42.47 4.91 10.29
CA LEU A 8 -43.25 4.00 9.44
C LEU A 8 -42.52 2.66 9.32
N SER A 9 -43.08 1.66 10.01
CA SER A 9 -42.79 0.24 9.86
C SER A 9 -44.00 -0.40 9.14
N LEU A 10 -43.75 -1.30 8.19
CA LEU A 10 -44.77 -2.20 7.67
C LEU A 10 -44.18 -3.62 7.54
N GLN A 11 -44.56 -4.45 8.51
CA GLN A 11 -44.58 -5.91 8.40
C GLN A 11 -45.80 -6.33 7.58
N THR A 12 -45.67 -7.36 6.75
CA THR A 12 -46.79 -8.21 6.31
C THR A 12 -46.37 -9.68 6.34
N THR A 13 -47.38 -10.53 6.55
CA THR A 13 -47.37 -11.80 7.29
C THR A 13 -47.30 -13.04 6.39
N GLN A 14 -46.91 -14.17 7.00
CA GLN A 14 -46.88 -15.53 6.44
C GLN A 14 -48.29 -16.13 6.19
N GLY A 15 -48.38 -17.08 5.23
CA GLY A 15 -49.52 -18.00 5.11
C GLY A 15 -49.49 -19.01 3.93
N LYS A 16 -48.83 -20.16 4.14
CA LYS A 16 -48.99 -21.56 3.61
C LYS A 16 -49.64 -21.90 2.23
N SER A 17 -48.88 -22.72 1.47
CA SER A 17 -49.16 -23.64 0.30
C SER A 17 -50.33 -24.65 0.48
N PRO A 18 -50.79 -25.48 -0.51
CA PRO A 18 -50.10 -25.97 -1.75
C PRO A 18 -50.95 -26.18 -3.03
N LEU A 19 -50.29 -26.45 -4.18
CA LEU A 19 -50.68 -27.42 -5.26
C LEU A 19 -49.72 -27.31 -6.47
N SER A 20 -49.12 -28.44 -6.88
CA SER A 20 -48.46 -28.68 -8.19
C SER A 20 -49.52 -28.86 -9.30
N PRO A 21 -49.24 -28.84 -10.64
CA PRO A 21 -48.01 -29.32 -11.31
C PRO A 21 -47.54 -28.54 -12.56
N ARG A 22 -46.43 -29.03 -13.16
CA ARG A 22 -46.18 -29.26 -14.61
C ARG A 22 -44.95 -28.56 -15.21
N VAL A 23 -43.94 -29.38 -15.46
CA VAL A 23 -42.75 -29.14 -16.29
C VAL A 23 -43.15 -29.12 -17.79
N PRO A 24 -42.44 -28.35 -18.62
CA PRO A 24 -41.90 -28.95 -19.85
C PRO A 24 -40.41 -28.69 -20.02
N SER A 25 -39.72 -29.77 -20.35
CA SER A 25 -38.33 -29.88 -20.73
C SER A 25 -38.19 -29.68 -22.25
N SER A 26 -37.29 -28.80 -22.69
CA SER A 26 -36.58 -28.87 -23.99
C SER A 26 -35.52 -27.76 -24.00
N LEU A 27 -34.26 -28.04 -23.64
CA LEU A 27 -33.18 -28.50 -24.53
C LEU A 27 -32.90 -27.53 -25.68
N THR A 28 -31.85 -26.70 -25.54
CA THR A 28 -30.57 -26.84 -26.28
C THR A 28 -29.53 -25.81 -25.76
N PRO A 29 -28.29 -26.22 -25.42
CA PRO A 29 -27.18 -25.28 -25.17
C PRO A 29 -26.50 -24.83 -26.49
N PRO A 30 -25.89 -23.64 -26.56
CA PRO A 30 -25.17 -23.19 -27.75
C PRO A 30 -23.86 -23.97 -27.93
N VAL A 31 -23.57 -24.27 -29.20
CA VAL A 31 -22.52 -25.14 -29.73
C VAL A 31 -21.12 -24.52 -29.59
N THR A 32 -20.21 -25.28 -28.97
CA THR A 32 -18.75 -25.07 -28.96
C THR A 32 -18.15 -25.43 -30.32
N PRO A 33 -17.26 -24.63 -30.93
CA PRO A 33 -16.55 -25.04 -32.14
C PRO A 33 -15.51 -26.12 -31.82
N ILE A 34 -15.61 -27.20 -32.58
CA ILE A 34 -14.86 -28.46 -32.49
C ILE A 34 -13.40 -28.28 -32.93
N ALA A 35 -12.50 -28.83 -32.13
CA ALA A 35 -11.08 -29.01 -32.41
C ALA A 35 -10.86 -29.89 -33.65
N LYS A 36 -9.94 -29.48 -34.54
CA LYS A 36 -9.41 -30.35 -35.59
C LYS A 36 -8.18 -31.08 -35.07
N GLU A 37 -8.28 -32.41 -35.07
CA GLU A 37 -7.23 -33.36 -34.70
C GLU A 37 -6.05 -33.38 -35.68
N ARG A 38 -4.87 -33.72 -35.14
CA ARG A 38 -3.63 -34.09 -35.83
C ARG A 38 -3.71 -35.50 -36.45
N PRO A 39 -2.88 -35.80 -37.47
CA PRO A 39 -2.39 -37.16 -37.75
C PRO A 39 -0.91 -37.37 -37.27
N PRO A 40 -0.40 -38.62 -37.27
CA PRO A 40 0.36 -39.16 -36.13
C PRO A 40 1.86 -39.45 -36.33
N ARG A 41 2.51 -39.73 -35.18
CA ARG A 41 3.70 -40.57 -34.86
C ARG A 41 5.04 -40.31 -35.57
N SER A 42 6.07 -40.08 -34.75
CA SER A 42 7.28 -40.91 -34.66
C SER A 42 8.03 -40.64 -33.35
N THR A 43 8.04 -41.61 -32.44
CA THR A 43 9.02 -41.75 -31.36
C THR A 43 10.32 -42.34 -31.91
N PRO A 44 11.50 -41.94 -31.39
CA PRO A 44 12.25 -42.89 -30.56
C PRO A 44 12.86 -42.26 -29.30
N SER A 45 12.94 -43.04 -28.23
CA SER A 45 13.71 -42.78 -26.99
C SER A 45 15.18 -43.24 -27.17
N PRO A 46 16.00 -43.25 -26.11
CA PRO A 46 16.59 -42.14 -25.34
C PRO A 46 18.15 -42.17 -25.46
N PHE A 47 18.85 -41.13 -24.96
CA PHE A 47 20.24 -41.11 -24.41
C PHE A 47 20.97 -39.81 -24.79
N GLN A 48 21.56 -39.17 -23.75
CA GLN A 48 22.61 -38.12 -23.78
C GLN A 48 22.19 -36.76 -24.39
N ASP A 49 22.42 -35.57 -23.82
CA ASP A 49 23.37 -35.11 -22.81
C ASP A 49 22.85 -33.82 -22.11
N ALA A 50 23.29 -33.60 -20.87
CA ALA A 50 23.00 -32.39 -20.10
C ALA A 50 23.65 -31.14 -20.73
N LYS A 51 22.86 -30.13 -21.08
CA LYS A 51 23.35 -28.77 -21.34
C LYS A 51 22.32 -27.72 -20.93
N ALA A 52 22.68 -27.01 -19.87
CA ALA A 52 22.25 -25.67 -19.46
C ALA A 52 20.88 -25.19 -19.95
N ALA A 53 19.88 -25.32 -19.07
CA ALA A 53 18.63 -24.56 -19.18
C ALA A 53 18.95 -23.07 -19.00
N GLN A 54 18.93 -22.34 -20.11
CA GLN A 54 18.92 -20.88 -20.13
C GLN A 54 17.54 -20.43 -19.66
N THR A 55 17.47 -19.95 -18.42
CA THR A 55 16.37 -19.10 -17.96
C THR A 55 16.37 -17.82 -18.81
N PRO A 56 15.23 -17.35 -19.36
CA PRO A 56 15.21 -16.10 -20.10
C PRO A 56 15.41 -14.95 -19.12
N SER A 57 16.62 -14.41 -19.10
CA SER A 57 16.92 -13.13 -18.45
C SER A 57 16.21 -12.02 -19.23
N THR A 58 15.02 -11.65 -18.81
CA THR A 58 14.37 -10.42 -19.26
C THR A 58 15.25 -9.25 -18.86
N SER A 59 15.89 -8.61 -19.84
CA SER A 59 16.62 -7.36 -19.68
C SER A 59 15.72 -6.33 -18.99
N LYS A 60 16.15 -5.84 -17.81
CA LYS A 60 15.39 -4.91 -16.96
C LYS A 60 15.07 -3.54 -17.61
N ASP A 61 15.67 -3.24 -18.76
CA ASP A 61 15.66 -1.89 -19.37
C ASP A 61 14.68 -1.68 -20.54
N ASN A 62 13.95 -2.70 -21.00
CA ASN A 62 13.17 -2.61 -22.25
C ASN A 62 11.65 -2.50 -22.07
N VAL A 63 11.13 -2.47 -20.84
CA VAL A 63 9.70 -2.25 -20.61
C VAL A 63 9.47 -0.76 -20.46
N GLY A 64 9.04 -0.10 -21.54
CA GLY A 64 8.65 1.31 -21.49
C GLY A 64 7.60 1.57 -20.40
N THR A 65 7.57 2.80 -19.86
CA THR A 65 6.62 3.19 -18.81
C THR A 65 5.19 2.82 -19.20
N LEU A 66 4.49 2.07 -18.34
CA LEU A 66 3.09 1.70 -18.54
C LEU A 66 2.26 2.97 -18.73
N GLN A 67 1.53 3.07 -19.85
CA GLN A 67 0.71 4.24 -20.17
C GLN A 67 -0.75 4.00 -19.78
N PHE A 68 -1.38 5.03 -19.23
CA PHE A 68 -2.83 5.09 -19.04
C PHE A 68 -3.44 5.84 -20.23
N THR A 69 -4.41 5.22 -20.91
CA THR A 69 -4.94 5.71 -22.19
C THR A 69 -6.42 6.09 -22.15
N ASP A 70 -7.14 5.75 -21.08
CA ASP A 70 -8.53 6.16 -20.94
C ASP A 70 -8.62 7.66 -20.59
N ASP A 71 -9.75 8.25 -20.95
CA ASP A 71 -10.07 9.63 -20.56
C ASP A 71 -10.34 9.71 -19.07
N LEU A 72 -9.84 10.78 -18.43
CA LEU A 72 -10.00 11.03 -17.01
C LEU A 72 -10.81 12.30 -16.75
N GLU A 73 -11.81 12.17 -15.88
CA GLU A 73 -12.52 13.31 -15.32
C GLU A 73 -12.15 13.49 -13.84
N ILE A 74 -11.52 14.62 -13.51
CA ILE A 74 -11.26 15.00 -12.12
C ILE A 74 -12.59 15.38 -11.46
N CYS A 75 -12.96 14.66 -10.39
CA CYS A 75 -14.16 14.93 -9.61
C CYS A 75 -14.06 16.30 -8.94
N ARG A 76 -15.18 17.03 -8.89
CA ARG A 76 -15.29 18.32 -8.21
C ARG A 76 -16.35 18.29 -7.11
N ASP A 77 -16.14 19.10 -6.08
CA ASP A 77 -17.08 19.30 -4.98
C ASP A 77 -18.21 20.28 -5.34
N GLU A 78 -19.11 20.53 -4.38
CA GLU A 78 -20.25 21.45 -4.53
C GLU A 78 -19.83 22.89 -4.85
N ASN A 79 -18.59 23.27 -4.51
CA ASN A 79 -18.00 24.58 -4.79
C ASN A 79 -17.19 24.60 -6.09
N ASN A 80 -17.32 23.56 -6.93
CA ASN A 80 -16.59 23.38 -8.18
C ASN A 80 -15.05 23.32 -7.99
N ARG A 81 -14.58 22.92 -6.80
CA ARG A 81 -13.16 22.68 -6.52
C ARG A 81 -12.84 21.21 -6.74
N SER A 82 -11.65 20.91 -7.25
CA SER A 82 -11.20 19.54 -7.43
C SER A 82 -11.15 18.79 -6.10
N CYS A 83 -11.72 17.59 -6.04
CA CYS A 83 -11.65 16.75 -4.85
C CYS A 83 -10.23 16.19 -4.68
N GLU A 84 -9.58 16.55 -3.57
CA GLU A 84 -8.21 16.14 -3.25
C GLU A 84 -8.23 14.98 -2.24
N PHE A 85 -7.46 13.92 -2.51
CA PHE A 85 -7.16 12.88 -1.52
C PHE A 85 -5.95 13.24 -0.66
N GLY A 86 -5.01 14.05 -1.18
CA GLY A 86 -3.83 14.44 -0.45
C GLY A 86 -2.90 15.34 -1.26
N ARG A 87 -1.96 15.97 -0.57
CA ARG A 87 -0.98 16.89 -1.16
C ARG A 87 0.38 16.68 -0.51
N GLY A 88 1.40 16.52 -1.35
CA GLY A 88 2.80 16.41 -0.95
C GLY A 88 3.66 17.55 -1.50
N VAL A 89 4.97 17.44 -1.32
CA VAL A 89 5.96 18.44 -1.77
C VAL A 89 6.05 18.52 -3.30
N TRP A 90 5.84 17.40 -3.98
CA TRP A 90 5.98 17.26 -5.43
C TRP A 90 4.65 17.13 -6.16
N SER A 91 3.61 16.68 -5.47
CA SER A 91 2.37 16.24 -6.11
C SER A 91 1.13 16.58 -5.32
N ILE A 92 0.01 16.47 -6.02
CA ILE A 92 -1.33 16.49 -5.48
C ILE A 92 -2.06 15.26 -6.02
N VAL A 93 -2.83 14.59 -5.17
CA VAL A 93 -3.61 13.42 -5.52
C VAL A 93 -5.08 13.84 -5.62
N TYR A 94 -5.64 13.74 -6.81
CA TYR A 94 -7.05 14.03 -7.07
C TYR A 94 -7.88 12.76 -7.11
N LYS A 95 -9.16 12.88 -6.74
CA LYS A 95 -10.18 11.89 -7.07
C LYS A 95 -10.60 12.08 -8.53
N ALA A 96 -10.56 11.01 -9.32
CA ALA A 96 -11.00 11.02 -10.70
C ALA A 96 -11.91 9.84 -11.02
N ARG A 97 -12.53 9.88 -12.19
CA ARG A 97 -13.27 8.78 -12.80
C ARG A 97 -12.71 8.50 -14.18
N SER A 98 -12.57 7.23 -14.53
CA SER A 98 -12.38 6.84 -15.93
C SER A 98 -13.71 7.01 -16.68
N LEU A 99 -13.63 7.67 -17.82
CA LEU A 99 -14.73 7.82 -18.77
C LEU A 99 -14.65 6.65 -19.77
N PRO A 100 -15.74 5.88 -19.96
CA PRO A 100 -15.77 4.86 -20.99
C PRO A 100 -15.49 5.49 -22.35
N HIS A 101 -14.55 4.91 -23.11
CA HIS A 101 -14.38 5.27 -24.50
C HIS A 101 -15.71 5.02 -25.23
N PRO A 102 -16.25 5.98 -26.00
CA PRO A 102 -17.45 5.73 -26.78
C PRO A 102 -17.17 4.56 -27.74
N PRO A 103 -18.05 3.55 -27.82
CA PRO A 103 -17.80 2.41 -28.67
C PRO A 103 -17.67 2.86 -30.12
N THR A 104 -16.49 2.70 -30.71
CA THR A 104 -16.27 2.71 -32.14
C THR A 104 -16.81 1.43 -32.77
N SER A 105 -18.09 1.11 -32.51
CA SER A 105 -18.75 0.02 -33.23
C SER A 105 -19.26 0.55 -34.57
N PRO A 106 -18.89 -0.05 -35.71
CA PRO A 106 -19.52 0.25 -36.99
C PRO A 106 -21.04 -0.05 -36.90
N PRO A 107 -21.88 0.68 -37.64
CA PRO A 107 -23.33 0.50 -37.57
C PRO A 107 -23.70 -0.91 -38.03
N GLY A 108 -24.13 -1.77 -37.10
CA GLY A 108 -24.68 -3.09 -37.46
C GLY A 108 -24.53 -4.22 -36.44
N THR A 109 -23.67 -4.10 -35.44
CA THR A 109 -23.59 -5.10 -34.35
C THR A 109 -24.32 -4.61 -33.11
N PRO A 110 -25.14 -5.43 -32.43
CA PRO A 110 -25.74 -5.05 -31.16
C PRO A 110 -24.63 -4.65 -30.18
N PRO A 111 -24.80 -3.58 -29.39
CA PRO A 111 -23.75 -3.12 -28.49
C PRO A 111 -23.40 -4.24 -27.52
N SER A 112 -22.14 -4.65 -27.49
CA SER A 112 -21.59 -5.38 -26.35
C SER A 112 -21.95 -4.59 -25.10
N SER A 113 -22.58 -5.24 -24.12
CA SER A 113 -23.01 -4.59 -22.88
C SER A 113 -21.88 -3.70 -22.34
N PRO A 114 -22.14 -2.43 -21.98
CA PRO A 114 -21.07 -1.53 -21.53
C PRO A 114 -20.61 -2.00 -20.16
N THR A 115 -19.55 -2.83 -20.11
CA THR A 115 -18.96 -3.30 -18.86
C THR A 115 -17.99 -2.26 -18.25
N SER A 116 -17.80 -1.11 -18.89
CA SER A 116 -16.98 -0.02 -18.37
C SER A 116 -17.71 0.69 -17.22
N ARG A 117 -17.76 0.03 -16.06
CA ARG A 117 -18.11 0.69 -14.80
C ARG A 117 -17.16 1.87 -14.63
N SER A 118 -17.71 3.08 -14.48
CA SER A 118 -16.93 4.26 -14.08
C SER A 118 -16.22 3.95 -12.76
N GLN A 119 -14.92 3.67 -12.86
CA GLN A 119 -14.08 3.35 -11.71
C GLN A 119 -13.59 4.64 -11.08
N VAL A 120 -13.64 4.72 -9.75
CA VAL A 120 -13.01 5.82 -9.01
C VAL A 120 -11.52 5.56 -8.93
N LEU A 121 -10.74 6.54 -9.37
CA LEU A 121 -9.28 6.49 -9.48
C LEU A 121 -8.65 7.60 -8.64
N ALA A 122 -7.38 7.40 -8.28
CA ALA A 122 -6.51 8.40 -7.70
C ALA A 122 -5.52 8.88 -8.76
N VAL A 123 -5.46 10.19 -9.00
CA VAL A 123 -4.57 10.81 -10.00
C VAL A 123 -3.55 11.66 -9.28
N LYS A 124 -2.30 11.18 -9.19
CA LYS A 124 -1.17 11.91 -8.60
C LYS A 124 -0.56 12.79 -9.69
N ALA A 125 -0.90 14.07 -9.67
CA ALA A 125 -0.47 15.07 -10.63
C ALA A 125 0.67 15.94 -10.06
N PRO A 126 1.55 16.48 -10.94
CA PRO A 126 2.67 17.31 -10.50
C PRO A 126 2.14 18.64 -9.94
N LEU A 127 2.61 19.00 -8.74
CA LEU A 127 2.24 20.28 -8.11
C LEU A 127 2.89 21.48 -8.83
N ARG A 128 4.04 21.24 -9.46
CA ARG A 128 4.92 22.22 -10.11
C ARG A 128 5.70 21.59 -11.26
N ARG A 129 6.25 22.41 -12.16
CA ARG A 129 6.90 21.93 -13.41
C ARG A 129 8.10 21.03 -13.15
N ASP A 130 8.91 21.37 -12.16
CA ASP A 130 10.09 20.63 -11.68
C ASP A 130 9.74 19.32 -10.96
N ALA A 131 8.46 19.07 -10.64
CA ALA A 131 8.03 17.78 -10.11
C ALA A 131 7.84 16.71 -11.18
N ARG A 132 7.69 17.08 -12.46
CA ARG A 132 7.45 16.11 -13.56
C ARG A 132 8.54 15.02 -13.65
N PRO A 133 9.85 15.34 -13.60
CA PRO A 133 10.88 14.30 -13.61
C PRO A 133 10.77 13.32 -12.44
N VAL A 134 10.37 13.79 -11.26
CA VAL A 134 10.14 12.94 -10.07
C VAL A 134 8.99 11.96 -10.33
N LEU A 135 7.87 12.44 -10.89
CA LEU A 135 6.73 11.58 -11.22
C LEU A 135 7.04 10.61 -12.36
N THR A 136 7.83 11.03 -13.36
CA THR A 136 8.28 10.13 -14.43
C THR A 136 9.17 9.01 -13.89
N ALA A 137 10.11 9.33 -12.99
CA ALA A 137 10.93 8.32 -12.31
C ALA A 137 10.07 7.36 -11.46
N GLU A 138 9.12 7.91 -10.70
CA GLU A 138 8.15 7.11 -9.94
C GLU A 138 7.30 6.20 -10.84
N ALA A 139 6.86 6.69 -12.01
CA ALA A 139 6.13 5.89 -12.99
C ALA A 139 6.94 4.71 -13.51
N SER A 140 8.24 4.91 -13.78
CA SER A 140 9.15 3.85 -14.20
C SER A 140 9.33 2.79 -13.10
N THR A 141 9.49 3.22 -11.85
CA THR A 141 9.54 2.31 -10.69
C THR A 141 8.25 1.51 -10.57
N LEU A 142 7.09 2.19 -10.54
CA LEU A 142 5.78 1.52 -10.42
C LEU A 142 5.47 0.59 -11.60
N THR A 143 5.91 0.94 -12.81
CA THR A 143 5.81 0.06 -13.99
C THR A 143 6.53 -1.25 -13.70
N ARG A 144 7.80 -1.20 -13.27
CA ARG A 144 8.56 -2.42 -12.92
C ARG A 144 7.87 -3.22 -11.81
N LEU A 145 7.45 -2.55 -10.73
CA LEU A 145 6.81 -3.21 -9.59
C LEU A 145 5.50 -3.91 -9.98
N THR A 146 4.72 -3.34 -10.90
CA THR A 146 3.46 -3.93 -11.39
C THR A 146 3.71 -5.22 -12.19
N PHE A 147 4.90 -5.40 -12.77
CA PHE A 147 5.27 -6.65 -13.42
C PHE A 147 5.94 -7.66 -12.48
N THR A 148 6.17 -7.29 -11.21
CA THR A 148 6.68 -8.21 -10.19
C THR A 148 5.54 -9.07 -9.64
N GLN A 149 5.84 -10.35 -9.39
CA GLN A 149 4.87 -11.30 -8.85
C GLN A 149 4.29 -10.81 -7.51
N ASP A 150 2.98 -11.03 -7.31
CA ASP A 150 2.24 -10.74 -6.07
C ASP A 150 2.16 -9.25 -5.65
N HIS A 151 2.53 -8.32 -6.52
CA HIS A 151 2.56 -6.88 -6.21
C HIS A 151 1.22 -6.32 -5.68
N GLU A 152 0.07 -6.83 -6.17
CA GLU A 152 -1.27 -6.36 -5.79
C GLU A 152 -1.58 -6.51 -4.29
N GLN A 153 -0.83 -7.37 -3.59
CA GLN A 153 -0.94 -7.62 -2.16
C GLN A 153 -0.19 -6.57 -1.32
N TYR A 154 0.79 -5.88 -1.90
CA TYR A 154 1.77 -5.09 -1.16
C TYR A 154 1.80 -3.62 -1.54
N ILE A 155 1.43 -3.26 -2.78
CA ILE A 155 1.49 -1.88 -3.25
C ILE A 155 0.13 -1.43 -3.79
N VAL A 156 -0.11 -0.11 -3.77
CA VAL A 156 -1.31 0.46 -4.38
C VAL A 156 -1.29 0.17 -5.89
N PRO A 157 -2.35 -0.42 -6.47
CA PRO A 157 -2.38 -0.76 -7.90
C PRO A 157 -2.16 0.48 -8.77
N PHE A 158 -1.18 0.36 -9.66
CA PHE A 158 -0.82 1.37 -10.64
C PHE A 158 -1.42 0.99 -12.00
N HIS A 159 -2.21 1.90 -12.57
CA HIS A 159 -2.87 1.69 -13.86
C HIS A 159 -2.10 2.30 -15.04
N GLY A 160 -1.14 3.17 -14.77
CA GLY A 160 -0.28 3.75 -15.79
C GLY A 160 -0.01 5.24 -15.59
N TYR A 161 0.91 5.75 -16.41
CA TYR A 161 1.26 7.15 -16.53
C TYR A 161 0.38 7.81 -17.58
N HIS A 162 -0.23 8.95 -17.25
CA HIS A 162 -0.98 9.76 -18.19
C HIS A 162 -0.07 10.85 -18.77
N ALA A 163 0.32 10.71 -20.04
CA ALA A 163 1.33 11.55 -20.67
C ALA A 163 1.00 13.06 -20.65
N ASP A 164 -0.22 13.43 -21.05
CA ASP A 164 -0.62 14.85 -21.16
C ASP A 164 -0.62 15.57 -19.80
N LEU A 165 -1.21 14.92 -18.79
CA LEU A 165 -1.25 15.43 -17.42
C LEU A 165 0.12 15.33 -16.73
N GLY A 166 1.00 14.44 -17.21
CA GLY A 166 2.23 14.06 -16.54
C GLY A 166 1.98 13.44 -15.17
N ALA A 167 0.92 12.64 -15.05
CA ALA A 167 0.36 12.18 -13.78
C ALA A 167 0.37 10.66 -13.67
N LEU A 168 0.39 10.14 -12.43
CA LEU A 168 0.21 8.71 -12.14
C LEU A 168 -1.26 8.42 -11.91
N VAL A 169 -1.76 7.33 -12.52
CA VAL A 169 -3.12 6.85 -12.32
C VAL A 169 -3.09 5.58 -11.50
N MET A 170 -3.80 5.58 -10.38
CA MET A 170 -3.77 4.51 -9.38
C MET A 170 -5.18 4.17 -8.91
N SER A 171 -5.35 2.99 -8.32
CA SER A 171 -6.58 2.65 -7.62
C SER A 171 -6.82 3.61 -6.45
N ALA A 172 -8.05 4.11 -6.31
CA ALA A 172 -8.43 4.93 -5.18
C ALA A 172 -8.63 4.06 -3.93
N ILE A 173 -7.73 4.18 -2.96
CA ILE A 173 -7.84 3.50 -1.65
C ILE A 173 -8.41 4.49 -0.63
N PRO A 174 -9.47 4.12 0.11
CA PRO A 174 -10.32 5.10 0.81
C PRO A 174 -9.71 5.71 2.07
N THR A 175 -8.72 5.06 2.69
CA THR A 175 -8.14 5.53 3.96
C THR A 175 -6.65 5.21 4.05
N SER A 176 -5.94 5.97 4.88
CA SER A 176 -4.53 5.78 5.19
C SER A 176 -4.36 5.17 6.59
N LEU A 177 -3.20 4.56 6.83
CA LEU A 177 -2.85 4.08 8.16
C LEU A 177 -2.77 5.25 9.16
N ALA A 178 -2.32 6.44 8.73
CA ALA A 178 -2.34 7.64 9.56
C ALA A 178 -3.75 7.97 10.07
N SER A 179 -4.73 8.07 9.18
CA SER A 179 -6.13 8.34 9.53
C SER A 179 -6.71 7.25 10.44
N TYR A 180 -6.40 5.98 10.16
CA TYR A 180 -6.82 4.87 11.02
C TYR A 180 -6.25 4.98 12.43
N ILE A 181 -4.95 5.26 12.57
CA ILE A 181 -4.28 5.43 13.87
C ILE A 181 -4.93 6.57 14.66
N GLU A 182 -5.23 7.71 14.02
CA GLU A 182 -5.91 8.83 14.68
C GLU A 182 -7.29 8.44 15.21
N ASP A 183 -8.08 7.71 14.41
CA ASP A 183 -9.42 7.28 14.81
C ASP A 183 -9.37 6.23 15.93
N GLN A 184 -8.45 5.27 15.87
CA GLN A 184 -8.23 4.32 16.95
C GLN A 184 -7.73 5.01 18.22
N SER A 185 -6.85 6.01 18.11
CA SER A 185 -6.36 6.81 19.23
C SER A 185 -7.50 7.59 19.91
N LYS A 186 -8.42 8.19 19.13
CA LYS A 186 -9.63 8.86 19.68
C LYS A 186 -10.52 7.87 20.42
N GLN A 187 -10.78 6.69 19.84
CA GLN A 187 -11.61 5.65 20.45
C GLN A 187 -10.97 5.09 21.73
N ALA A 188 -9.67 4.81 21.71
CA ALA A 188 -8.92 4.31 22.87
C ALA A 188 -8.95 5.30 24.03
N ARG A 189 -8.88 6.63 23.76
CA ARG A 189 -9.01 7.66 24.80
C ARG A 189 -10.39 7.69 25.45
N THR A 190 -11.45 7.42 24.70
CA THR A 190 -12.81 7.36 25.26
C THR A 190 -13.05 6.13 26.14
N ASN A 191 -12.40 5.01 25.81
CA ASN A 191 -12.54 3.73 26.52
C ASN A 191 -11.34 3.42 27.42
N HIS A 192 -10.54 4.44 27.77
CA HIS A 192 -9.26 4.24 28.42
C HIS A 192 -9.44 3.73 29.85
N THR A 193 -8.91 2.54 30.12
CA THR A 193 -8.82 1.96 31.46
C THR A 193 -7.38 1.64 31.81
N THR A 194 -7.08 1.48 33.11
CA THR A 194 -5.76 0.99 33.55
C THR A 194 -5.45 -0.43 33.07
N ALA A 195 -6.47 -1.23 32.74
CA ALA A 195 -6.29 -2.58 32.22
C ALA A 195 -5.77 -2.57 30.77
N THR A 196 -6.24 -1.64 29.94
CA THR A 196 -5.92 -1.57 28.51
C THR A 196 -4.78 -0.60 28.18
N MET A 197 -4.18 0.05 29.20
CA MET A 197 -3.17 1.09 29.00
C MET A 197 -1.86 0.61 28.35
N PHE A 198 -1.63 -0.70 28.31
CA PHE A 198 -0.45 -1.34 27.71
C PHE A 198 -0.76 -2.07 26.39
N ASP A 199 -2.04 -2.16 26.03
CA ASP A 199 -2.47 -2.75 24.77
C ASP A 199 -2.38 -1.72 23.65
N PRO A 200 -1.99 -2.08 22.42
CA PRO A 200 -2.08 -1.18 21.29
C PRO A 200 -3.46 -0.52 21.17
N VAL A 201 -3.53 0.72 20.67
CA VAL A 201 -4.79 1.47 20.58
C VAL A 201 -5.88 0.79 19.76
N GLN A 202 -5.49 -0.08 18.83
CA GLN A 202 -6.38 -0.91 18.00
C GLN A 202 -6.60 -2.34 18.54
N GLY A 203 -6.03 -2.66 19.70
CA GLY A 203 -6.06 -3.98 20.33
C GLY A 203 -4.89 -4.89 19.91
N PRO A 204 -4.52 -5.90 20.73
CA PRO A 204 -3.35 -6.74 20.51
C PRO A 204 -3.39 -7.56 19.22
N ALA A 205 -4.51 -8.23 18.93
CA ALA A 205 -4.63 -9.11 17.77
C ALA A 205 -4.59 -8.33 16.44
N SER A 206 -5.32 -7.20 16.39
CA SER A 206 -5.32 -6.28 15.24
C SER A 206 -3.91 -5.72 14.97
N TYR A 207 -3.19 -5.35 16.02
CA TYR A 207 -1.80 -4.91 15.90
C TYR A 207 -0.86 -6.00 15.37
N GLN A 208 -0.94 -7.21 15.92
CA GLN A 208 -0.11 -8.33 15.47
C GLN A 208 -0.34 -8.65 14.00
N ASP A 209 -1.60 -8.68 13.56
CA ASP A 209 -1.94 -8.91 12.15
C ASP A 209 -1.42 -7.79 11.24
N LEU A 210 -1.60 -6.51 11.63
CA LEU A 210 -1.04 -5.36 10.91
C LEU A 210 0.49 -5.45 10.80
N ALA A 211 1.18 -5.72 11.91
CA ALA A 211 2.64 -5.79 11.96
C ALA A 211 3.17 -6.88 11.03
N ARG A 212 2.59 -8.08 11.12
CA ARG A 212 2.94 -9.22 10.26
C ARG A 212 2.77 -8.89 8.78
N ARG A 213 1.65 -8.28 8.37
CA ARG A 213 1.39 -7.91 6.97
C ARG A 213 2.37 -6.87 6.45
N LEU A 214 2.63 -5.81 7.23
CA LEU A 214 3.58 -4.77 6.83
C LEU A 214 5.01 -5.31 6.74
N ILE A 215 5.46 -6.08 7.72
CA ILE A 215 6.80 -6.69 7.70
C ILE A 215 6.94 -7.65 6.51
N THR A 216 5.90 -8.42 6.20
CA THR A 216 5.87 -9.29 5.01
C THR A 216 5.95 -8.48 3.72
N GLY A 217 5.21 -7.38 3.62
CA GLY A 217 5.28 -6.49 2.45
C GLY A 217 6.64 -5.80 2.29
N LEU A 218 7.27 -5.41 3.39
CA LEU A 218 8.64 -4.88 3.35
C LEU A 218 9.65 -5.94 2.91
N ASN A 219 9.49 -7.17 3.39
CA ASN A 219 10.28 -8.30 2.92
C ASN A 219 10.11 -8.52 1.41
N TRP A 220 8.90 -8.44 0.89
CA TRP A 220 8.66 -8.50 -0.56
C TRP A 220 9.36 -7.37 -1.32
N LEU A 221 9.27 -6.12 -0.83
CA LEU A 221 9.96 -4.98 -1.45
C LEU A 221 11.48 -5.21 -1.54
N HIS A 222 12.09 -5.71 -0.46
CA HIS A 222 13.54 -5.90 -0.39
C HIS A 222 14.02 -7.15 -1.12
N GLN A 223 13.33 -8.28 -0.96
CA GLN A 223 13.82 -9.58 -1.45
C GLN A 223 13.33 -9.92 -2.85
N VAL A 224 12.12 -9.50 -3.22
CA VAL A 224 11.49 -9.88 -4.49
C VAL A 224 11.54 -8.72 -5.48
N ALA A 225 11.11 -7.53 -5.06
CA ALA A 225 11.15 -6.35 -5.92
C ALA A 225 12.54 -5.71 -6.00
N ALA A 226 13.44 -6.02 -5.06
CA ALA A 226 14.80 -5.48 -4.96
C ALA A 226 14.83 -3.94 -4.94
N VAL A 227 13.97 -3.32 -4.14
CA VAL A 227 13.89 -1.87 -3.97
C VAL A 227 13.88 -1.47 -2.49
N VAL A 228 14.40 -0.29 -2.19
CA VAL A 228 14.21 0.41 -0.91
C VAL A 228 13.15 1.48 -1.12
N HIS A 229 12.10 1.49 -0.29
CA HIS A 229 11.00 2.44 -0.41
C HIS A 229 11.44 3.88 -0.16
N GLY A 230 12.20 4.12 0.92
CA GLY A 230 12.87 5.40 1.21
C GLY A 230 12.05 6.44 1.97
N ASP A 231 10.73 6.28 2.10
CA ASP A 231 9.83 7.17 2.85
C ASP A 231 8.65 6.40 3.49
N ILE A 232 8.96 5.35 4.25
CA ILE A 232 7.94 4.57 4.97
C ILE A 232 7.43 5.38 6.18
N LYS A 233 6.12 5.63 6.20
CA LYS A 233 5.42 6.31 7.30
C LYS A 233 3.92 6.00 7.24
N PRO A 234 3.14 6.23 8.31
CA PRO A 234 1.70 5.97 8.32
C PRO A 234 0.90 6.63 7.17
N HIS A 235 1.37 7.76 6.65
CA HIS A 235 0.70 8.49 5.56
C HIS A 235 0.90 7.82 4.18
N ASN A 236 1.97 7.04 4.03
CA ASN A 236 2.35 6.37 2.80
C ASN A 236 1.97 4.88 2.82
N ILE A 237 1.08 4.50 3.74
CA ILE A 237 0.48 3.17 3.79
C ILE A 237 -1.03 3.38 3.69
N LEU A 238 -1.64 2.89 2.62
CA LEU A 238 -3.08 2.95 2.41
C LEU A 238 -3.73 1.64 2.84
N LEU A 239 -4.97 1.71 3.32
CA LEU A 239 -5.70 0.56 3.84
C LEU A 239 -6.87 0.23 2.92
N ARG A 240 -6.76 -0.88 2.20
CA ARG A 240 -7.86 -1.42 1.38
C ARG A 240 -8.78 -2.24 2.30
N PRO A 241 -10.09 -1.93 2.37
CA PRO A 241 -11.04 -2.75 3.13
C PRO A 241 -11.04 -4.19 2.62
N VAL A 242 -11.06 -5.15 3.54
CA VAL A 242 -11.25 -6.56 3.18
C VAL A 242 -12.74 -6.88 3.27
N ASP A 243 -13.24 -7.73 2.37
CA ASP A 243 -14.61 -8.20 2.41
C ASP A 243 -14.91 -8.90 3.76
N ALA A 244 -16.08 -8.62 4.32
CA ALA A 244 -16.50 -9.03 5.66
C ALA A 244 -16.50 -10.56 5.89
N ASP A 245 -16.44 -11.35 4.81
CA ASP A 245 -16.40 -12.81 4.86
C ASP A 245 -15.05 -13.37 5.32
N ARG A 246 -14.00 -12.55 5.40
CA ARG A 246 -12.70 -12.95 5.97
C ARG A 246 -12.63 -12.55 7.44
N GLU A 247 -12.62 -13.53 8.35
CA GLU A 247 -12.36 -13.32 9.78
C GLU A 247 -10.89 -12.94 10.03
N LEU A 248 -10.53 -11.69 9.72
CA LEU A 248 -9.21 -11.14 9.98
C LEU A 248 -9.22 -10.32 11.26
N ALA A 249 -8.17 -10.46 12.08
CA ALA A 249 -8.00 -9.63 13.26
C ALA A 249 -7.80 -8.14 12.90
N PHE A 250 -7.19 -7.86 11.74
CA PHE A 250 -7.12 -6.53 11.15
C PHE A 250 -8.00 -6.46 9.88
N PRO A 251 -8.98 -5.55 9.82
CA PRO A 251 -10.01 -5.55 8.76
C PRO A 251 -9.56 -4.93 7.42
N PHE A 252 -8.26 -4.68 7.25
CA PHE A 252 -7.72 -4.06 6.04
C PHE A 252 -6.51 -4.82 5.48
N GLU A 253 -6.30 -4.68 4.18
CA GLU A 253 -5.04 -4.96 3.50
C GLU A 253 -4.20 -3.67 3.47
N PRO A 254 -3.05 -3.62 4.16
CA PRO A 254 -2.16 -2.48 4.11
C PRO A 254 -1.30 -2.52 2.83
N LEU A 255 -1.25 -1.40 2.11
CA LEU A 255 -0.56 -1.24 0.84
C LEU A 255 0.42 -0.07 0.91
N TYR A 256 1.67 -0.30 0.52
CA TYR A 256 2.67 0.75 0.36
C TYR A 256 2.32 1.67 -0.80
N ALA A 257 2.54 2.96 -0.59
CA ALA A 257 2.25 4.04 -1.52
C ALA A 257 3.37 5.08 -1.51
N ASP A 258 3.38 5.94 -2.53
CA ASP A 258 4.38 7.01 -2.71
C ASP A 258 5.82 6.49 -2.87
N PHE A 259 6.14 6.10 -4.11
CA PHE A 259 7.45 5.56 -4.50
C PHE A 259 8.40 6.65 -5.02
N SER A 260 8.13 7.92 -4.67
CA SER A 260 8.91 9.07 -5.17
C SER A 260 10.34 9.15 -4.60
N ALA A 261 10.61 8.44 -3.50
CA ALA A 261 11.92 8.35 -2.84
C ALA A 261 12.60 6.98 -3.04
N THR A 262 12.03 6.11 -3.87
CA THR A 262 12.49 4.74 -4.04
C THR A 262 13.83 4.66 -4.77
N VAL A 263 14.69 3.75 -4.32
CA VAL A 263 15.95 3.41 -4.99
C VAL A 263 16.05 1.90 -5.19
N ASP A 264 16.67 1.48 -6.29
CA ASP A 264 16.92 0.06 -6.53
C ASP A 264 18.03 -0.45 -5.59
N ILE A 265 17.87 -1.68 -5.09
CA ILE A 265 18.91 -2.39 -4.37
C ILE A 265 19.88 -2.94 -5.41
N PRO A 266 21.16 -2.54 -5.42
CA PRO A 266 22.12 -2.98 -6.42
C PRO A 266 22.27 -4.51 -6.36
N VAL A 267 21.98 -5.20 -7.47
CA VAL A 267 22.17 -6.66 -7.60
C VAL A 267 23.64 -7.00 -7.85
N HIS A 268 24.41 -6.04 -8.37
CA HIS A 268 25.86 -6.11 -8.54
C HIS A 268 26.48 -4.77 -8.13
N ALA A 269 27.72 -4.80 -7.63
CA ALA A 269 28.46 -3.64 -7.10
C ALA A 269 28.91 -2.65 -8.18
N GLU A 270 28.07 -2.37 -9.18
CA GLU A 270 28.27 -1.22 -10.05
C GLU A 270 27.65 0.02 -9.42
N ALA A 271 28.36 1.14 -9.55
CA ALA A 271 28.07 2.37 -8.85
C ALA A 271 26.60 2.78 -9.08
N ALA A 272 25.85 2.89 -7.99
CA ALA A 272 24.49 3.39 -8.04
C ALA A 272 24.48 4.76 -8.72
N ASP A 273 23.79 4.87 -9.85
CA ASP A 273 23.37 6.15 -10.43
C ASP A 273 22.43 6.81 -9.42
N THR A 274 23.03 7.49 -8.45
CA THR A 274 22.37 8.24 -7.39
C THR A 274 21.86 9.55 -7.98
N THR A 275 20.97 9.41 -8.97
CA THR A 275 20.18 10.52 -9.48
C THR A 275 19.36 11.02 -8.30
N ARG A 276 19.74 12.21 -7.80
CA ARG A 276 19.24 12.86 -6.59
C ARG A 276 17.71 12.71 -6.44
N ALA A 277 17.28 11.73 -5.65
CA ALA A 277 15.98 11.82 -5.00
C ALA A 277 16.06 13.04 -4.07
N THR A 278 15.31 14.09 -4.39
CA THR A 278 15.22 15.26 -3.51
C THR A 278 14.32 14.85 -2.34
N MET A 279 14.96 14.23 -1.34
CA MET A 279 14.29 13.52 -0.25
C MET A 279 13.62 14.51 0.71
N SER A 280 12.31 14.37 0.88
CA SER A 280 11.58 15.06 1.94
C SER A 280 11.58 14.15 3.16
N PHE A 281 12.40 14.48 4.15
CA PHE A 281 12.46 13.68 5.36
C PHE A 281 11.27 13.97 6.26
N THR A 282 10.69 12.92 6.82
CA THR A 282 9.71 13.01 7.90
C THR A 282 10.43 12.62 9.19
N PRO A 283 10.98 13.57 9.97
CA PRO A 283 11.95 13.26 11.03
C PRO A 283 11.57 12.13 11.98
N PRO A 284 10.31 12.01 12.47
CA PRO A 284 9.99 10.93 13.41
C PRO A 284 10.05 9.51 12.83
N PHE A 285 9.96 9.37 11.51
CA PHE A 285 10.02 8.09 10.82
C PHE A 285 11.33 7.91 10.04
N THR A 286 12.16 8.94 9.96
CA THR A 286 13.42 8.89 9.21
C THR A 286 14.51 8.27 10.07
N ALA A 287 15.27 7.32 9.52
CA ALA A 287 16.36 6.69 10.24
C ALA A 287 17.44 7.71 10.68
N PRO A 288 18.05 7.54 11.88
CA PRO A 288 18.99 8.53 12.42
C PRO A 288 20.18 8.86 11.51
N GLU A 289 20.72 7.87 10.81
CA GLU A 289 21.82 8.02 9.85
C GLU A 289 21.44 8.90 8.66
N MET A 290 20.18 8.83 8.21
CA MET A 290 19.63 9.66 7.13
C MET A 290 19.41 11.10 7.59
N LEU A 291 19.16 11.33 8.88
CA LEU A 291 19.06 12.68 9.46
C LEU A 291 20.43 13.30 9.74
N ALA A 292 21.44 12.50 10.04
CA ALA A 292 22.82 12.97 10.22
C ALA A 292 23.45 13.40 8.88
N SER A 293 23.11 12.68 7.81
CA SER A 293 23.62 12.92 6.46
C SER A 293 23.22 14.29 5.88
N LEU A 294 22.13 14.90 6.39
CA LEU A 294 21.72 16.28 6.09
C LEU A 294 22.83 17.33 6.30
N THR A 295 23.87 17.00 7.09
CA THR A 295 24.95 17.93 7.44
C THR A 295 26.29 17.67 6.75
N ALA A 296 26.48 16.54 6.06
CA ALA A 296 27.82 16.14 5.59
C ALA A 296 27.87 15.51 4.19
N THR A 297 26.93 14.62 3.84
CA THR A 297 26.93 13.90 2.55
C THR A 297 25.51 13.41 2.24
N VAL A 298 25.03 13.54 0.99
CA VAL A 298 23.74 12.95 0.60
C VAL A 298 23.85 11.42 0.64
N MET A 299 23.19 10.78 1.61
CA MET A 299 23.07 9.32 1.67
C MET A 299 21.77 8.89 0.96
N ALA A 300 21.88 7.84 0.14
CA ALA A 300 20.72 7.15 -0.41
C ALA A 300 20.06 6.30 0.69
N PRO A 301 18.73 6.10 0.64
CA PRO A 301 18.06 5.21 1.59
C PRO A 301 18.56 3.77 1.39
N THR A 302 18.55 3.01 2.47
CA THR A 302 19.04 1.62 2.52
C THR A 302 17.94 0.68 3.04
N PRO A 303 18.05 -0.64 2.83
CA PRO A 303 17.12 -1.59 3.46
C PRO A 303 17.04 -1.40 4.99
N ALA A 304 18.18 -1.13 5.64
CA ALA A 304 18.24 -0.87 7.08
C ALA A 304 17.50 0.42 7.50
N SER A 305 17.47 1.46 6.66
CA SER A 305 16.70 2.68 6.96
C SER A 305 15.19 2.43 6.83
N ASP A 306 14.77 1.66 5.84
CA ASP A 306 13.37 1.23 5.69
C ASP A 306 12.89 0.40 6.90
N VAL A 307 13.74 -0.52 7.39
CA VAL A 307 13.47 -1.33 8.59
C VAL A 307 13.22 -0.43 9.80
N PHE A 308 14.06 0.59 10.01
CA PHE A 308 13.84 1.58 11.06
C PHE A 308 12.52 2.34 10.87
N SER A 309 12.27 2.83 9.65
CA SER A 309 11.08 3.62 9.32
C SER A 309 9.78 2.84 9.54
N LEU A 310 9.76 1.54 9.18
CA LEU A 310 8.64 0.66 9.47
C LEU A 310 8.50 0.43 10.97
N ALA A 311 9.59 0.25 11.71
CA ALA A 311 9.53 0.07 13.17
C ALA A 311 8.96 1.30 13.88
N ALA A 312 9.34 2.51 13.46
CA ALA A 312 8.74 3.76 13.92
C ALA A 312 7.25 3.86 13.56
N THR A 313 6.86 3.43 12.36
CA THR A 313 5.46 3.35 11.91
C THR A 313 4.63 2.40 12.78
N LEU A 314 5.16 1.20 13.07
CA LEU A 314 4.52 0.23 13.96
C LEU A 314 4.43 0.75 15.39
N LEU A 315 5.41 1.51 15.86
CA LEU A 315 5.35 2.13 17.17
C LEU A 315 4.24 3.20 17.24
N ALA A 316 4.11 4.03 16.21
CA ALA A 316 3.02 5.02 16.10
C ALA A 316 1.64 4.33 16.07
N ALA A 317 1.53 3.18 15.39
CA ALA A 317 0.31 2.39 15.37
C ALA A 317 -0.02 1.77 16.74
N ALA A 318 0.98 1.35 17.51
CA ALA A 318 0.76 0.82 18.85
C ALA A 318 0.27 1.91 19.82
N THR A 319 0.95 3.06 19.81
CA THR A 319 0.72 4.12 20.80
C THR A 319 -0.44 5.04 20.43
N GLY A 320 -0.83 5.08 19.16
CA GLY A 320 -1.79 6.08 18.66
C GLY A 320 -1.17 7.47 18.53
N ASP A 321 0.16 7.57 18.45
CA ASP A 321 0.91 8.83 18.35
C ASP A 321 1.72 8.92 17.05
N LEU A 322 1.19 9.66 16.08
CA LEU A 322 1.84 9.92 14.79
C LEU A 322 3.05 10.85 14.88
N LEU A 323 3.24 11.56 15.99
CA LEU A 323 4.37 12.44 16.18
C LEU A 323 5.55 11.74 16.84
N LEU A 324 5.29 10.64 17.58
CA LEU A 324 6.24 9.81 18.36
C LEU A 324 7.00 10.56 19.48
N TYR A 325 7.06 11.89 19.40
CA TYR A 325 7.70 12.83 20.33
C TYR A 325 6.71 13.96 20.67
N PRO A 326 5.60 13.65 21.36
CA PRO A 326 4.54 14.62 21.64
C PRO A 326 5.06 15.74 22.56
N ASN A 327 4.45 16.92 22.47
CA ASN A 327 4.69 18.08 23.34
C ASN A 327 6.10 18.68 23.27
N MET A 328 6.89 18.32 22.26
CA MET A 328 8.21 18.90 22.04
C MET A 328 8.20 19.92 20.90
N ASN A 329 8.96 21.01 21.06
CA ASN A 329 9.21 21.96 20.00
C ASN A 329 9.95 21.30 18.82
N HIS A 330 9.89 21.92 17.64
CA HIS A 330 10.44 21.32 16.41
C HIS A 330 11.93 20.95 16.52
N ARG A 331 12.73 21.79 17.18
CA ARG A 331 14.17 21.55 17.36
C ARG A 331 14.45 20.33 18.24
N LEU A 332 13.79 20.24 19.39
CA LEU A 332 13.95 19.12 20.31
C LEU A 332 13.46 17.82 19.68
N ARG A 333 12.38 17.86 18.89
CA ARG A 333 11.91 16.71 18.12
C ARG A 333 12.96 16.21 17.13
N LEU A 334 13.65 17.12 16.45
CA LEU A 334 14.74 16.74 15.54
C LEU A 334 15.93 16.14 16.29
N GLU A 335 16.29 16.68 17.46
CA GLU A 335 17.34 16.11 18.32
C GLU A 335 16.96 14.68 18.80
N MET A 336 15.70 14.46 19.16
CA MET A 336 15.19 13.14 19.53
C MET A 336 15.17 12.16 18.36
N ALA A 337 14.77 12.63 17.18
CA ALA A 337 14.80 11.82 15.95
C ALA A 337 16.23 11.41 15.57
N ARG A 338 17.22 12.29 15.77
CA ARG A 338 18.65 11.94 15.65
C ARG A 338 19.10 10.91 16.70
N ALA A 339 18.44 10.87 17.85
CA ALA A 339 18.58 9.81 18.85
C ALA A 339 17.57 8.66 18.64
N GLY A 340 17.03 8.49 17.43
CA GLY A 340 15.91 7.57 17.13
C GLY A 340 16.13 6.11 17.52
N HIS A 341 17.38 5.67 17.76
CA HIS A 341 17.65 4.36 18.34
C HIS A 341 17.06 4.15 19.75
N GLN A 342 16.69 5.23 20.44
CA GLN A 342 16.01 5.23 21.73
C GLN A 342 14.49 5.41 21.62
N ILE A 343 13.91 5.33 20.41
CA ILE A 343 12.48 5.62 20.17
C ILE A 343 11.53 4.81 21.06
N VAL A 344 11.87 3.55 21.38
CA VAL A 344 11.09 2.71 22.31
C VAL A 344 11.10 3.29 23.73
N GLU A 345 12.24 3.80 24.20
CA GLU A 345 12.35 4.43 25.53
C GLU A 345 11.56 5.75 25.60
N PHE A 346 11.55 6.51 24.51
CA PHE A 346 10.76 7.73 24.42
C PHE A 346 9.26 7.45 24.43
N ALA A 347 8.82 6.41 23.70
CA ALA A 347 7.42 6.00 23.68
C ALA A 347 6.91 5.50 25.04
N ARG A 348 7.76 4.90 25.89
CA ARG A 348 7.39 4.50 27.27
C ARG A 348 6.98 5.67 28.14
N SER A 349 7.63 6.82 27.94
CA SER A 349 7.42 8.03 28.73
C SER A 349 6.34 8.94 28.14
N GLY A 350 5.74 8.54 27.01
CA GLY A 350 4.73 9.30 26.30
C GLY A 350 3.44 9.46 27.09
N VAL A 351 2.81 10.61 26.91
CA VAL A 351 1.47 10.93 27.44
C VAL A 351 0.34 10.59 26.46
N SER A 352 0.68 10.18 25.23
CA SER A 352 -0.27 9.88 24.16
C SER A 352 -0.62 8.39 24.14
N GLY A 353 -1.91 8.08 24.33
CA GLY A 353 -2.48 6.76 24.10
C GLY A 353 -1.87 5.65 24.95
N SER A 354 -1.56 4.53 24.31
CA SER A 354 -1.08 3.31 24.97
C SER A 354 0.43 3.32 25.20
N ARG A 355 0.87 2.83 26.36
CA ARG A 355 2.28 2.72 26.73
C ARG A 355 2.86 1.41 26.23
N VAL A 356 4.15 1.40 25.91
CA VAL A 356 4.86 0.18 25.50
C VAL A 356 5.50 -0.49 26.72
N PRO A 357 4.97 -1.63 27.21
CA PRO A 357 5.54 -2.30 28.39
C PRO A 357 6.91 -2.93 28.08
N ARG A 358 7.76 -3.03 29.10
CA ARG A 358 9.06 -3.71 29.01
C ARG A 358 8.86 -5.18 28.66
N ASN A 359 9.60 -5.66 27.67
CA ASN A 359 9.50 -7.03 27.14
C ASN A 359 8.09 -7.38 26.61
N GLY A 360 7.25 -6.38 26.37
CA GLY A 360 5.98 -6.55 25.68
C GLY A 360 6.19 -6.95 24.23
N PHE A 361 5.16 -7.51 23.61
CA PHE A 361 5.24 -7.95 22.21
C PHE A 361 5.55 -6.80 21.23
N VAL A 362 5.02 -5.60 21.45
CA VAL A 362 5.35 -4.40 20.67
C VAL A 362 6.86 -4.11 20.72
N GLU A 363 7.45 -4.12 21.92
CA GLU A 363 8.90 -3.94 22.07
C GLU A 363 9.68 -5.07 21.40
N ARG A 364 9.27 -6.33 21.59
CA ARG A 364 9.97 -7.48 20.99
C ARG A 364 10.06 -7.35 19.47
N ILE A 365 8.99 -6.88 18.81
CA ILE A 365 8.95 -6.70 17.35
C ILE A 365 9.78 -5.48 16.91
N VAL A 366 9.70 -4.35 17.63
CA VAL A 366 10.31 -3.07 17.20
C VAL A 366 11.79 -2.96 17.57
N ARG A 367 12.20 -3.47 18.73
CA ARG A 367 13.54 -3.28 19.30
C ARG A 367 14.69 -3.70 18.38
N PRO A 368 14.68 -4.88 17.72
CA PRO A 368 15.80 -5.28 16.88
C PRO A 368 15.88 -4.47 15.58
N ALA A 369 14.80 -3.79 15.18
CA ALA A 369 14.75 -2.93 14.00
C ALA A 369 15.23 -1.49 14.24
N VAL A 370 15.33 -1.05 15.50
CA VAL A 370 15.72 0.34 15.85
C VAL A 370 17.10 0.45 16.48
N VAL A 371 17.95 -0.59 16.37
CA VAL A 371 19.31 -0.50 16.91
C VAL A 371 20.12 0.60 16.22
N LYS A 372 21.08 1.16 16.97
CA LYS A 372 21.84 2.36 16.56
C LYS A 372 22.65 2.13 15.29
N ASP A 373 23.34 0.99 15.20
CA ASP A 373 24.12 0.62 14.03
C ASP A 373 23.18 0.01 12.95
N PRO A 374 23.05 0.62 11.77
CA PRO A 374 22.21 0.09 10.69
C PRO A 374 22.59 -1.34 10.29
N ALA A 375 23.87 -1.72 10.37
CA ALA A 375 24.34 -3.06 10.01
C ALA A 375 23.89 -4.15 10.99
N MET A 376 23.49 -3.76 12.21
CA MET A 376 23.02 -4.66 13.26
C MET A 376 21.48 -4.74 13.33
N ARG A 377 20.76 -3.99 12.49
CA ARG A 377 19.30 -4.06 12.44
C ARG A 377 18.86 -5.40 11.85
N ILE A 378 17.75 -5.91 12.38
CA ILE A 378 17.16 -7.17 11.90
C ILE A 378 16.90 -7.12 10.40
N LEU A 379 17.20 -8.22 9.72
CA LEU A 379 16.91 -8.37 8.30
C LEU A 379 15.42 -8.69 8.11
N THR A 380 14.84 -8.28 6.98
CA THR A 380 13.40 -8.48 6.72
C THR A 380 12.94 -9.94 6.77
N PRO A 381 13.70 -10.96 6.30
CA PRO A 381 13.30 -12.37 6.45
C PRO A 381 13.22 -12.81 7.92
N GLU A 382 14.23 -12.49 8.71
CA GLU A 382 14.29 -12.78 10.15
C GLU A 382 13.16 -12.05 10.90
N TRP A 383 12.81 -10.84 10.43
CA TRP A 383 11.74 -10.06 11.02
C TRP A 383 10.36 -10.67 10.76
N VAL A 384 10.14 -11.26 9.58
CA VAL A 384 8.93 -12.02 9.26
C VAL A 384 8.77 -13.22 10.21
N GLU A 385 9.86 -13.95 10.46
CA GLU A 385 9.85 -15.07 11.41
C GLU A 385 9.51 -14.59 12.82
N LEU A 386 10.16 -13.51 13.28
CA LEU A 386 9.90 -12.91 14.59
C LEU A 386 8.44 -12.42 14.74
N ALA A 387 7.86 -11.85 13.70
CA ALA A 387 6.48 -11.35 13.72
C ALA A 387 5.41 -12.46 13.63
N SER A 388 5.83 -13.68 13.28
CA SER A 388 4.96 -14.86 13.17
C SER A 388 5.02 -15.76 14.41
N ALA A 389 5.96 -15.50 15.32
CA ALA A 389 6.14 -16.20 16.60
C ALA A 389 5.36 -15.53 17.74
#